data_AF-A0A2S4LRM2-F1
#
_entry.id   AF-A0A2S4LRM2-F1
#
_cell.length_a   1.000
_cell.length_b   1.000
_cell.length_c   1.000
_cell.angle_alpha   90.00
_cell.angle_beta   90.00
_cell.angle_gamma   90.00
#
_symmetry.space_group_name_H-M   'P 1'
#
loop_
_entity.id
_entity.type
_entity.pdbx_description
1 polymer ?
#
loop_
_entity_poly.entity_id
_entity_poly.type
_entity_poly.pdbx_seq_one_letter_code
_entity_poly.pdbx_strand_id
1 'polypeptide(L)'
;MKKKLICLLVAGALPGLAFADSTSDQIKALQQQLNALQKEVKSLKSELAESKPAARGSSKLAIAPAGTATATATAAAPEVDISSPDYGKAPAHLSNDDVDAMKQQIASQQLKVDSLSDAANTGPIAGLSITGYIDPTYIYNRAQSTSSFLFANHESSYNYFNSTFGDLYLDIKKTFGVGPMAPSAEITLMPNRGNGITLLANEHGDIGNNILNTAVVTVPVTATQTFVAGLMPSFGGYEVQQSNQMLTLTHNLLYDFSDPGSYVGVGWNYSPDSSQWAFKFMLGNEQYRTYGSVTQTGTNALGDPITTSNKIPTLTARADYTWSSA
;
A
#
# COMPACT_ATOMS: atom_id res chain seq x y z
N MET A 1 0.67 0.44 52.55
CA MET A 1 0.31 1.82 52.18
C MET A 1 1.18 2.35 51.02
N LYS A 2 1.18 1.67 49.87
CA LYS A 2 1.94 2.06 48.66
C LYS A 2 1.14 1.91 47.35
N LYS A 3 -0.19 1.74 47.44
CA LYS A 3 -1.09 1.51 46.30
C LYS A 3 -2.08 2.65 46.00
N LYS A 4 -2.05 3.74 46.79
CA LYS A 4 -2.90 4.92 46.58
C LYS A 4 -2.19 6.09 45.88
N LEU A 5 -0.88 5.99 45.63
CA LEU A 5 -0.10 7.07 44.99
C LEU A 5 -0.07 6.98 43.46
N ILE A 6 -0.39 5.82 42.86
CA ILE A 6 -0.31 5.63 41.39
C ILE A 6 -1.62 6.09 40.71
N CYS A 7 -2.77 5.94 41.37
CA CYS A 7 -4.05 6.44 40.83
C CYS A 7 -4.21 7.96 40.88
N LEU A 8 -3.36 8.67 41.63
CA LEU A 8 -3.39 10.14 41.72
C LEU A 8 -2.42 10.81 40.73
N LEU A 9 -1.53 10.04 40.10
CA LEU A 9 -0.60 10.52 39.07
C LEU A 9 -1.14 10.39 37.64
N VAL A 10 -2.25 9.66 37.45
CA VAL A 10 -2.93 9.50 36.15
C VAL A 10 -4.20 10.38 36.04
N ALA A 11 -4.66 10.98 37.14
CA ALA A 11 -5.84 11.85 37.17
C ALA A 11 -5.51 13.36 37.13
N GLY A 12 -4.25 13.74 36.85
CA GLY A 12 -3.74 15.11 36.93
C GLY A 12 -3.59 15.87 35.60
N ALA A 13 -3.99 15.29 34.47
CA ALA A 13 -3.99 15.97 33.17
C ALA A 13 -5.44 16.10 32.65
N LEU A 14 -6.13 17.14 33.13
CA LEU A 14 -7.39 17.68 32.58
C LEU A 14 -7.15 18.31 31.17
N PRO A 15 -8.15 18.89 30.49
CA PRO A 15 -9.26 18.28 29.74
C PRO A 15 -9.25 18.75 28.26
N GLY A 16 -9.59 17.88 27.30
CA GLY A 16 -9.65 18.25 25.88
C GLY A 16 -11.07 18.13 25.33
N LEU A 17 -11.86 19.20 25.38
CA LEU A 17 -13.05 19.36 24.56
C LEU A 17 -12.60 19.38 23.08
N ALA A 18 -13.03 18.40 22.29
CA ALA A 18 -12.76 18.36 20.86
C ALA A 18 -13.65 19.38 20.13
N PHE A 19 -13.08 20.53 19.79
CA PHE A 19 -13.68 21.48 18.86
C PHE A 19 -13.42 21.03 17.42
N ALA A 20 -14.48 20.87 16.63
CA ALA A 20 -14.45 20.57 15.19
C ALA A 20 -14.10 21.82 14.36
N ASP A 21 -12.94 22.44 14.62
CA ASP A 21 -12.48 23.64 13.90
C ASP A 21 -11.16 23.44 13.14
N SER A 22 -10.49 22.29 13.31
CA SER A 22 -9.19 22.04 12.66
C SER A 22 -9.26 21.93 11.13
N THR A 23 -10.44 21.68 10.55
CA THR A 23 -10.60 21.60 9.09
C THR A 23 -10.61 22.99 8.46
N SER A 24 -11.16 24.00 9.13
CA SER A 24 -11.27 25.36 8.58
C SER A 24 -9.91 26.07 8.58
N ASP A 25 -9.12 25.87 9.63
CA ASP A 25 -7.75 26.38 9.74
C ASP A 25 -6.77 25.63 8.84
N GLN A 26 -6.95 24.32 8.66
CA GLN A 26 -6.18 23.56 7.66
C GLN A 26 -6.49 24.01 6.23
N ILE A 27 -7.76 24.26 5.90
CA ILE A 27 -8.15 24.77 4.57
C ILE A 27 -7.59 26.18 4.33
N LYS A 28 -7.63 27.07 5.33
CA LYS A 28 -7.02 28.41 5.23
C LYS A 28 -5.50 28.34 5.11
N ALA A 29 -4.83 27.43 5.83
CA ALA A 29 -3.40 27.20 5.70
C ALA A 29 -3.05 26.66 4.30
N LEU A 30 -3.84 25.72 3.77
CA LEU A 30 -3.66 25.20 2.41
C LEU A 30 -3.89 26.29 1.35
N GLN A 31 -4.87 27.17 1.55
CA GLN A 31 -5.17 28.25 0.62
C GLN A 31 -4.13 29.38 0.68
N GLN A 32 -3.54 29.63 1.85
CA GLN A 32 -2.36 30.49 1.97
C GLN A 32 -1.14 29.88 1.29
N GLN A 33 -0.92 28.57 1.43
CA GLN A 33 0.15 27.87 0.71
C GLN A 33 -0.06 27.94 -0.80
N LEU A 34 -1.29 27.73 -1.31
CA LEU A 34 -1.59 27.85 -2.73
C LEU A 34 -1.39 29.28 -3.25
N ASN A 35 -1.81 30.31 -2.49
CA ASN A 35 -1.58 31.70 -2.88
C ASN A 35 -0.09 32.07 -2.86
N ALA A 36 0.68 31.54 -1.91
CA ALA A 36 2.13 31.70 -1.86
C ALA A 36 2.79 31.02 -3.07
N LEU A 37 2.40 29.77 -3.37
CA LEU A 37 2.90 29.02 -4.52
C LEU A 37 2.53 29.69 -5.85
N GLN A 38 1.32 30.24 -5.95
CA GLN A 38 0.84 30.94 -7.15
C GLN A 38 1.59 32.26 -7.34
N LYS A 39 1.97 32.93 -6.25
CA LYS A 39 2.83 34.13 -6.28
C LYS A 39 4.26 33.77 -6.69
N GLU A 40 4.79 32.65 -6.20
CA GLU A 40 6.12 32.14 -6.52
C GLU A 40 6.21 31.62 -7.97
N VAL A 41 5.18 30.94 -8.47
CA VAL A 41 5.08 30.56 -9.90
C VAL A 41 4.95 31.79 -10.78
N LYS A 42 4.28 32.85 -10.32
CA LYS A 42 4.16 34.10 -11.07
C LYS A 42 5.49 34.87 -11.06
N SER A 43 6.23 34.86 -9.95
CA SER A 43 7.58 35.43 -9.90
C SER A 43 8.57 34.63 -10.73
N LEU A 44 8.53 33.29 -10.68
CA LEU A 44 9.34 32.42 -11.53
C LEU A 44 8.99 32.57 -13.01
N LYS A 45 7.72 32.80 -13.36
CA LYS A 45 7.32 33.09 -14.75
C LYS A 45 7.77 34.48 -15.21
N SER A 46 7.75 35.50 -14.36
CA SER A 46 8.32 36.82 -14.69
C SER A 46 9.84 36.76 -14.76
N GLU A 47 10.47 35.99 -13.89
CA GLU A 47 11.91 35.76 -13.88
C GLU A 47 12.33 34.95 -15.10
N LEU A 48 11.54 33.97 -15.57
CA LEU A 48 11.75 33.27 -16.85
C LEU A 48 11.52 34.16 -18.08
N ALA A 49 10.59 35.11 -17.98
CA ALA A 49 10.30 36.06 -19.05
C ALA A 49 11.35 37.17 -19.15
N GLU A 50 12.00 37.51 -18.03
CA GLU A 50 13.13 38.43 -17.96
C GLU A 50 14.50 37.71 -18.16
N SER A 51 14.59 36.40 -17.91
CA SER A 51 15.79 35.58 -18.15
C SER A 51 15.81 34.96 -19.55
N LYS A 52 15.81 35.82 -20.57
CA LYS A 52 16.49 35.59 -21.85
C LYS A 52 17.14 36.93 -22.21
N PRO A 53 18.49 37.09 -22.20
CA PRO A 53 19.51 36.07 -22.45
C PRO A 53 20.64 35.96 -21.39
N ALA A 54 21.41 34.87 -21.54
CA ALA A 54 22.82 34.67 -21.15
C ALA A 54 23.17 34.28 -19.69
N ALA A 55 23.22 32.96 -19.48
CA ALA A 55 24.33 32.14 -18.96
C ALA A 55 25.25 32.58 -17.78
N ARG A 56 25.48 31.57 -16.92
CA ARG A 56 26.43 31.39 -15.76
C ARG A 56 25.87 31.88 -14.41
N GLY A 57 25.86 31.11 -13.31
CA GLY A 57 26.36 29.78 -12.99
C GLY A 57 27.38 29.81 -11.82
N SER A 58 27.04 29.25 -10.66
CA SER A 58 27.93 28.64 -9.62
C SER A 58 27.04 28.05 -8.50
N SER A 59 27.32 26.96 -7.76
CA SER A 59 28.55 26.25 -7.37
C SER A 59 28.25 24.76 -7.05
N LYS A 60 29.02 23.81 -7.61
CA LYS A 60 29.97 22.85 -6.98
C LYS A 60 29.50 22.06 -5.74
N LEU A 61 29.47 20.73 -5.85
CA LEU A 61 30.37 19.80 -5.12
C LEU A 61 30.38 18.39 -5.73
N ALA A 62 31.56 17.79 -5.70
CA ALA A 62 31.99 16.58 -6.41
C ALA A 62 31.91 15.31 -5.54
N ILE A 63 32.16 14.12 -6.14
CA ILE A 63 33.15 13.10 -5.73
C ILE A 63 33.33 12.04 -6.86
N ALA A 64 34.56 11.54 -7.01
CA ALA A 64 35.19 10.74 -8.08
C ALA A 64 35.12 9.20 -7.86
N PRO A 65 35.98 8.33 -8.46
CA PRO A 65 36.37 8.07 -9.87
C PRO A 65 36.21 6.57 -10.29
N ALA A 66 36.44 6.24 -11.58
CA ALA A 66 37.42 5.21 -12.03
C ALA A 66 37.24 4.87 -13.53
N GLY A 67 38.30 5.02 -14.34
CA GLY A 67 38.35 4.53 -15.72
C GLY A 67 39.43 5.21 -16.56
N THR A 68 40.53 4.51 -16.76
CA THR A 68 41.76 4.88 -17.48
C THR A 68 41.56 5.13 -18.98
N ALA A 69 42.10 6.23 -19.53
CA ALA A 69 42.78 6.25 -20.84
C ALA A 69 43.41 7.63 -21.16
N THR A 70 44.73 7.60 -21.32
CA THR A 70 45.60 8.35 -22.26
C THR A 70 45.41 9.85 -22.52
N ALA A 71 46.50 10.55 -22.20
CA ALA A 71 46.83 11.94 -22.45
C ALA A 71 46.60 12.44 -23.88
N THR A 72 45.95 13.61 -23.98
CA THR A 72 46.23 14.64 -24.97
C THR A 72 46.31 16.00 -24.26
N ALA A 73 47.42 16.71 -24.49
CA ALA A 73 47.71 17.99 -23.88
C ALA A 73 46.68 19.05 -24.29
N THR A 74 45.94 19.58 -23.33
CA THR A 74 45.05 20.74 -23.51
C THR A 74 45.79 21.98 -23.01
N ALA A 75 45.82 23.01 -23.85
CA ALA A 75 46.43 24.30 -23.56
C ALA A 75 45.86 24.92 -22.28
N ALA A 76 46.76 25.50 -21.47
CA ALA A 76 46.43 26.19 -20.24
C ALA A 76 45.41 27.31 -20.48
N ALA A 77 44.35 27.34 -19.67
CA ALA A 77 43.46 28.50 -19.58
C ALA A 77 44.28 29.70 -19.08
N PRO A 78 44.05 30.92 -19.62
CA PRO A 78 44.76 32.10 -19.15
C PRO A 78 44.43 32.39 -17.68
N GLU A 79 45.46 32.66 -16.87
CA GLU A 79 45.30 33.15 -15.50
C GLU A 79 44.52 34.47 -15.52
N VAL A 80 43.43 34.53 -14.75
CA VAL A 80 42.56 35.71 -14.70
C VAL A 80 43.12 36.67 -13.64
N ASP A 81 43.68 37.80 -14.07
CA ASP A 81 44.17 38.87 -13.21
C ASP A 81 43.00 39.66 -12.57
N ILE A 82 42.80 39.43 -11.27
CA ILE A 82 41.75 40.00 -10.41
C ILE A 82 41.95 41.51 -10.19
N SER A 83 43.15 42.04 -10.45
CA SER A 83 43.50 43.44 -10.24
C SER A 83 43.32 44.33 -11.48
N SER A 84 42.98 43.75 -12.63
CA SER A 84 42.79 44.50 -13.87
C SER A 84 41.49 45.33 -13.86
N PRO A 85 41.47 46.56 -14.38
CA PRO A 85 40.26 47.41 -14.48
C PRO A 85 39.11 46.78 -15.31
N ASP A 86 39.43 45.76 -16.11
CA ASP A 86 38.51 45.03 -16.97
C ASP A 86 37.98 43.73 -16.33
N TYR A 87 38.43 43.40 -15.11
CA TYR A 87 37.94 42.25 -14.35
C TYR A 87 36.44 42.41 -14.06
N GLY A 88 35.63 41.52 -14.63
CA GLY A 88 34.16 41.58 -14.55
C GLY A 88 33.48 42.39 -15.66
N LYS A 89 34.21 42.99 -16.61
CA LYS A 89 33.65 43.70 -17.79
C LYS A 89 33.81 42.96 -19.12
N ALA A 90 34.52 41.84 -19.14
CA ALA A 90 34.65 41.00 -20.33
C ALA A 90 33.33 40.25 -20.62
N PRO A 91 32.72 40.40 -21.82
CA PRO A 91 31.55 39.62 -22.19
C PRO A 91 31.90 38.13 -22.18
N ALA A 92 31.02 37.30 -21.62
CA ALA A 92 31.20 35.86 -21.64
C ALA A 92 31.15 35.36 -23.10
N HIS A 93 32.31 35.17 -23.71
CA HIS A 93 32.43 34.48 -24.99
C HIS A 93 32.20 32.99 -24.74
N LEU A 94 30.97 32.53 -24.99
CA LEU A 94 30.72 31.13 -25.26
C LEU A 94 31.23 30.82 -26.66
N SER A 95 32.17 29.89 -26.77
CA SER A 95 32.54 29.34 -28.08
C SER A 95 31.39 28.49 -28.63
N ASN A 96 31.35 28.28 -29.95
CA ASN A 96 30.37 27.37 -30.54
C ASN A 96 30.50 25.94 -29.97
N ASP A 97 31.72 25.53 -29.61
CA ASP A 97 32.00 24.24 -28.99
C ASP A 97 31.36 24.13 -27.59
N ASP A 98 31.39 25.21 -26.79
CA ASP A 98 30.70 25.26 -25.49
C ASP A 98 29.18 25.17 -25.65
N VAL A 99 28.64 25.82 -26.69
CA VAL A 99 27.20 25.76 -27.01
C VAL A 99 26.80 24.35 -27.43
N ASP A 100 27.62 23.66 -28.22
CA ASP A 100 27.35 22.31 -28.66
C ASP A 100 27.51 21.28 -27.53
N ALA A 101 28.50 21.44 -26.65
CA ALA A 101 28.62 20.66 -25.43
C ALA A 101 27.41 20.85 -24.50
N MET A 102 26.92 22.09 -24.33
CA MET A 102 25.70 22.34 -23.57
C MET A 102 24.46 21.72 -24.21
N LYS A 103 24.31 21.78 -25.54
CA LYS A 103 23.20 21.11 -26.24
C LYS A 103 23.23 19.60 -26.03
N GLN A 104 24.40 18.98 -26.12
CA GLN A 104 24.57 17.55 -25.86
C GLN A 104 24.24 17.20 -24.41
N GLN A 105 24.66 18.02 -23.45
CA GLN A 105 24.33 17.86 -22.04
C GLN A 105 22.82 17.98 -21.78
N ILE A 106 22.15 19.00 -22.35
CA ILE A 106 20.70 19.19 -22.23
C ILE A 106 19.96 18.00 -22.84
N ALA A 107 20.37 17.53 -24.03
CA ALA A 107 19.78 16.35 -24.65
C ALA A 107 19.95 15.09 -23.79
N SER A 108 21.13 14.90 -23.18
CA SER A 108 21.39 13.77 -22.28
C SER A 108 20.54 13.86 -21.00
N GLN A 109 20.38 15.06 -20.45
CA GLN A 109 19.52 15.29 -19.28
C GLN A 109 18.05 15.06 -19.62
N GLN A 110 17.59 15.52 -20.78
CA GLN A 110 16.23 15.29 -21.27
C GLN A 110 15.95 13.80 -21.42
N LEU A 111 16.83 13.04 -22.08
CA LEU A 111 16.72 11.59 -22.20
C LEU A 111 16.68 10.90 -20.83
N LYS A 112 17.49 11.37 -19.88
CA LYS A 112 17.50 10.81 -18.51
C LYS A 112 16.20 11.12 -17.76
N VAL A 113 15.65 12.32 -17.90
CA VAL A 113 14.36 12.69 -17.30
C VAL A 113 13.23 11.90 -17.94
N ASP A 114 13.23 11.76 -19.27
CA ASP A 114 12.21 11.02 -20.01
C ASP A 114 12.25 9.53 -19.63
N SER A 115 13.44 8.93 -19.54
CA SER A 115 13.59 7.53 -19.11
C SER A 115 13.24 7.31 -17.65
N LEU A 116 13.55 8.24 -16.74
CA LEU A 116 13.12 8.16 -15.34
C LEU A 116 11.59 8.33 -15.22
N SER A 117 11.02 9.24 -16.00
CA SER A 117 9.57 9.45 -16.06
C SER A 117 8.86 8.22 -16.60
N ASP A 118 9.37 7.64 -17.69
CA ASP A 118 8.84 6.39 -18.24
C ASP A 118 8.98 5.26 -17.21
N ALA A 119 10.15 5.04 -16.63
CA ALA A 119 10.36 4.03 -15.60
C ALA A 119 9.47 4.21 -14.36
N ALA A 120 9.16 5.44 -13.97
CA ALA A 120 8.26 5.73 -12.85
C ALA A 120 6.79 5.40 -13.18
N ASN A 121 6.37 5.54 -14.44
CA ASN A 121 4.98 5.38 -14.87
C ASN A 121 4.67 4.00 -15.48
N THR A 122 5.66 3.36 -16.11
CA THR A 122 5.51 2.10 -16.85
C THR A 122 6.45 1.00 -16.36
N GLY A 123 7.41 1.35 -15.49
CA GLY A 123 8.37 0.39 -14.95
C GLY A 123 7.76 -0.66 -14.01
N PRO A 124 8.56 -1.65 -13.60
CA PRO A 124 8.10 -2.78 -12.79
C PRO A 124 7.57 -2.37 -11.42
N ILE A 125 7.98 -1.22 -10.89
CA ILE A 125 7.52 -0.67 -9.62
C ILE A 125 6.36 0.34 -9.76
N ALA A 126 6.02 0.77 -10.98
CA ALA A 126 4.96 1.76 -11.20
C ALA A 126 3.61 1.22 -10.70
N GLY A 127 2.91 1.95 -9.84
CA GLY A 127 1.65 1.46 -9.24
C GLY A 127 1.82 0.29 -8.26
N LEU A 128 3.04 -0.07 -7.85
CA LEU A 128 3.27 -0.99 -6.73
C LEU A 128 3.15 -0.22 -5.41
N SER A 129 2.32 -0.71 -4.52
CA SER A 129 2.15 -0.24 -3.15
C SER A 129 2.43 -1.40 -2.20
N ILE A 130 3.29 -1.17 -1.21
CA ILE A 130 3.56 -2.13 -0.14
C ILE A 130 3.26 -1.41 1.16
N THR A 131 2.25 -1.87 1.89
CA THR A 131 1.82 -1.30 3.16
C THR A 131 1.66 -2.38 4.21
N GLY A 132 1.63 -2.01 5.48
CA GLY A 132 1.57 -3.02 6.53
C GLY A 132 1.61 -2.41 7.92
N TYR A 133 1.39 -3.25 8.92
CA TYR A 133 1.60 -2.91 10.32
C TYR A 133 2.13 -4.10 11.12
N ILE A 134 2.70 -3.80 12.27
CA ILE A 134 3.06 -4.77 13.31
C ILE A 134 2.33 -4.38 14.59
N ASP A 135 1.72 -5.35 15.25
CA ASP A 135 0.99 -5.16 16.50
C ASP A 135 1.54 -6.09 17.59
N PRO A 136 2.67 -5.77 18.25
CA PRO A 136 3.13 -6.54 19.40
C PRO A 136 2.27 -6.20 20.63
N THR A 137 1.57 -7.19 21.19
CA THR A 137 0.69 -6.98 22.35
C THR A 137 1.20 -7.72 23.60
N TYR A 138 1.09 -7.09 24.77
CA TYR A 138 1.23 -7.78 26.06
C TYR A 138 -0.14 -7.95 26.72
N ILE A 139 -0.51 -9.19 27.06
CA ILE A 139 -1.79 -9.50 27.71
C ILE A 139 -1.52 -10.09 29.07
N TYR A 140 -2.29 -9.64 30.05
CA TYR A 140 -2.42 -10.27 31.36
C TYR A 140 -3.88 -10.71 31.58
N ASN A 141 -4.08 -12.01 31.73
CA ASN A 141 -5.36 -12.59 32.12
C ASN A 141 -5.38 -12.82 33.63
N ARG A 142 -6.20 -12.05 34.34
CA ARG A 142 -6.37 -12.20 35.79
C ARG A 142 -7.00 -13.54 36.19
N ALA A 143 -8.00 -14.02 35.44
CA ALA A 143 -8.75 -15.22 35.81
C ALA A 143 -7.91 -16.49 35.64
N GLN A 144 -7.11 -16.55 34.57
CA GLN A 144 -6.16 -17.65 34.33
C GLN A 144 -4.81 -17.42 35.01
N SER A 145 -4.58 -16.24 35.59
CA SER A 145 -3.29 -15.81 36.15
C SER A 145 -2.12 -15.97 35.17
N THR A 146 -2.36 -15.72 33.87
CA THR A 146 -1.36 -15.82 32.81
C THR A 146 -0.99 -14.44 32.29
N SER A 147 0.26 -14.29 31.84
CA SER A 147 0.66 -13.14 31.02
C SER A 147 1.70 -13.54 30.00
N SER A 148 1.63 -12.96 28.80
CA SER A 148 2.68 -13.11 27.80
C SER A 148 2.67 -11.93 26.83
N PHE A 149 3.79 -11.76 26.13
CA PHE A 149 3.82 -11.05 24.86
C PHE A 149 3.28 -11.97 23.77
N LEU A 150 2.52 -11.39 22.85
CA LEU A 150 1.92 -12.03 21.69
C LEU A 150 2.37 -11.24 20.45
N PHE A 151 3.00 -11.93 19.51
CA PHE A 151 3.41 -11.36 18.23
C PHE A 151 3.64 -12.49 17.22
N ALA A 152 2.98 -12.39 16.06
CA ALA A 152 3.07 -13.31 14.92
C ALA A 152 3.02 -14.80 15.30
N ASN A 153 2.26 -15.15 16.34
CA ASN A 153 2.12 -16.53 16.80
C ASN A 153 1.22 -17.35 15.85
N HIS A 154 1.52 -18.64 15.77
CA HIS A 154 0.77 -19.60 14.98
C HIS A 154 0.18 -20.66 15.92
N GLU A 155 -1.11 -20.54 16.26
CA GLU A 155 -1.79 -21.42 17.22
C GLU A 155 -3.23 -21.67 16.78
N SER A 156 -3.59 -22.94 16.57
CA SER A 156 -4.91 -23.39 16.10
C SER A 156 -5.96 -23.49 17.19
N SER A 157 -5.56 -23.45 18.45
CA SER A 157 -6.46 -23.43 19.59
C SER A 157 -7.23 -22.12 19.65
N TYR A 158 -8.56 -22.21 19.57
CA TYR A 158 -9.44 -21.08 19.76
C TYR A 158 -9.29 -20.51 21.18
N ASN A 159 -8.68 -19.33 21.29
CA ASN A 159 -8.55 -18.56 22.52
C ASN A 159 -8.71 -17.08 22.19
N TYR A 160 -9.31 -16.31 23.12
CA TYR A 160 -9.59 -14.88 22.90
C TYR A 160 -8.32 -14.06 22.57
N PHE A 161 -7.17 -14.46 23.11
CA PHE A 161 -5.88 -13.79 22.89
C PHE A 161 -5.12 -14.30 21.64
N ASN A 162 -5.54 -15.42 21.05
CA ASN A 162 -4.95 -16.01 19.84
C ASN A 162 -5.80 -15.75 18.58
N SER A 163 -6.80 -14.85 18.65
CA SER A 163 -7.62 -14.50 17.49
C SER A 163 -7.12 -13.19 16.85
N THR A 164 -7.14 -12.06 17.57
CA THR A 164 -6.80 -10.73 16.99
C THR A 164 -5.52 -10.03 17.49
N PHE A 165 -5.08 -10.20 18.73
CA PHE A 165 -3.88 -9.52 19.26
C PHE A 165 -2.54 -10.08 18.79
N GLY A 166 -1.53 -9.27 18.54
CA GLY A 166 -0.20 -9.82 18.26
C GLY A 166 0.03 -10.05 16.77
N ASP A 167 -0.47 -9.16 15.91
CA ASP A 167 -0.61 -9.40 14.48
C ASP A 167 0.54 -8.79 13.64
N LEU A 168 0.68 -9.29 12.41
CA LEU A 168 1.56 -8.76 11.37
C LEU A 168 0.76 -8.72 10.08
N TYR A 169 0.62 -7.54 9.49
CA TYR A 169 -0.09 -7.37 8.22
C TYR A 169 0.87 -6.82 7.17
N LEU A 170 0.90 -7.45 6.00
CA LEU A 170 1.60 -6.96 4.83
C LEU A 170 0.67 -7.01 3.62
N ASP A 171 0.36 -5.86 3.04
CA ASP A 171 -0.40 -5.70 1.81
C ASP A 171 0.53 -5.31 0.66
N ILE A 172 0.52 -6.13 -0.39
CA ILE A 172 1.25 -5.92 -1.62
C ILE A 172 0.23 -5.76 -2.74
N LYS A 173 0.08 -4.52 -3.21
CA LYS A 173 -0.87 -4.16 -4.26
C LYS A 173 -0.15 -3.62 -5.49
N LYS A 174 -0.46 -4.17 -6.66
CA LYS A 174 0.02 -3.68 -7.95
C LYS A 174 -1.15 -3.20 -8.78
N THR A 175 -1.17 -1.92 -9.11
CA THR A 175 -2.08 -1.35 -10.11
C THR A 175 -1.39 -1.32 -11.46
N PHE A 176 -2.07 -1.85 -12.48
CA PHE A 176 -1.56 -1.95 -13.83
C PHE A 176 -2.15 -0.83 -14.69
N GLY A 177 -1.39 0.25 -14.84
CA GLY A 177 -1.81 1.45 -15.56
C GLY A 177 -2.20 2.60 -14.64
N VAL A 178 -2.88 3.60 -15.19
CA VAL A 178 -3.25 4.84 -14.49
C VAL A 178 -4.75 5.09 -14.56
N GLY A 179 -5.30 5.70 -13.50
CA GLY A 179 -6.71 6.08 -13.42
C GLY A 179 -7.62 5.00 -12.80
N PRO A 180 -8.92 5.33 -12.62
CA PRO A 180 -9.86 4.50 -11.87
C PRO A 180 -10.26 3.19 -12.57
N MET A 181 -9.99 3.08 -13.88
CA MET A 181 -10.25 1.88 -14.68
C MET A 181 -9.05 0.92 -14.77
N ALA A 182 -7.94 1.25 -14.08
CA ALA A 182 -6.76 0.41 -14.08
C ALA A 182 -7.01 -0.88 -13.28
N PRO A 183 -6.76 -2.07 -13.85
CA PRO A 183 -6.83 -3.32 -13.09
C PRO A 183 -5.75 -3.35 -12.00
N SER A 184 -6.01 -4.11 -10.94
CA SER A 184 -5.05 -4.29 -9.85
C SER A 184 -4.99 -5.74 -9.37
N ALA A 185 -3.85 -6.13 -8.83
CA ALA A 185 -3.67 -7.39 -8.11
C ALA A 185 -3.22 -7.06 -6.68
N GLU A 186 -3.80 -7.73 -5.71
CA GLU A 186 -3.56 -7.50 -4.29
C GLU A 186 -3.29 -8.84 -3.60
N ILE A 187 -2.21 -8.91 -2.83
CA ILE A 187 -1.87 -10.04 -1.99
C ILE A 187 -1.64 -9.52 -0.60
N THR A 188 -2.41 -10.02 0.37
CA THR A 188 -2.20 -9.69 1.78
C THR A 188 -1.71 -10.91 2.54
N LEU A 189 -0.69 -10.69 3.37
CA LEU A 189 -0.09 -11.69 4.24
C LEU A 189 -0.41 -11.36 5.69
N MET A 190 -0.89 -12.37 6.42
CA MET A 190 -1.15 -12.31 7.85
C MET A 190 -0.83 -13.66 8.49
N PRO A 191 -0.29 -13.69 9.72
CA PRO A 191 -0.24 -14.91 10.51
C PRO A 191 -1.63 -15.54 10.59
N ASN A 192 -1.68 -16.83 10.34
CA ASN A 192 -2.91 -17.59 10.39
C ASN A 192 -3.33 -17.77 11.85
N ARG A 193 -4.46 -17.20 12.29
CA ARG A 193 -4.87 -17.29 13.70
C ARG A 193 -6.36 -17.53 13.92
N GLY A 194 -6.71 -18.12 15.07
CA GLY A 194 -8.09 -18.42 15.44
C GLY A 194 -8.82 -19.31 14.42
N ASN A 195 -10.10 -19.06 14.15
CA ASN A 195 -10.85 -19.75 13.09
C ASN A 195 -10.39 -19.34 11.67
N GLY A 196 -9.61 -18.26 11.57
CA GLY A 196 -8.92 -17.90 10.33
C GLY A 196 -7.88 -18.92 9.89
N ILE A 197 -7.47 -19.88 10.74
CA ILE A 197 -6.34 -20.82 10.51
C ILE A 197 -6.43 -21.71 9.27
N THR A 198 -7.50 -21.64 8.50
CA THR A 198 -7.85 -22.73 7.59
C THR A 198 -8.27 -22.23 6.21
N LEU A 199 -7.82 -21.02 5.83
CA LEU A 199 -8.16 -20.37 4.55
C LEU A 199 -7.88 -21.25 3.33
N LEU A 200 -6.78 -22.02 3.37
CA LEU A 200 -6.36 -22.90 2.29
C LEU A 200 -6.00 -24.28 2.85
N ALA A 201 -6.88 -25.26 2.65
CA ALA A 201 -6.52 -26.66 2.78
C ALA A 201 -5.78 -27.10 1.52
N ASN A 202 -4.73 -27.92 1.67
CA ASN A 202 -4.08 -28.56 0.54
C ASN A 202 -5.01 -29.60 -0.14
N GLU A 203 -4.57 -30.17 -1.25
CA GLU A 203 -5.33 -31.17 -2.02
C GLU A 203 -5.69 -32.45 -1.22
N HIS A 204 -5.05 -32.67 -0.08
CA HIS A 204 -5.26 -33.80 0.82
C HIS A 204 -6.10 -33.44 2.06
N GLY A 205 -6.60 -32.21 2.14
CA GLY A 205 -7.39 -31.72 3.28
C GLY A 205 -6.55 -31.26 4.48
N ASP A 206 -5.22 -31.26 4.38
CA ASP A 206 -4.38 -30.71 5.44
C ASP A 206 -4.39 -29.20 5.39
N ILE A 207 -4.67 -28.61 6.54
CA ILE A 207 -4.55 -27.18 6.74
C ILE A 207 -3.09 -26.90 7.10
N GLY A 208 -2.31 -26.40 6.13
CA GLY A 208 -0.92 -26.03 6.33
C GLY A 208 -0.75 -24.67 7.02
N ASN A 209 0.50 -24.31 7.35
CA ASN A 209 0.91 -23.00 7.88
C ASN A 209 0.80 -21.89 6.81
N ASN A 210 -0.38 -21.70 6.20
CA ASN A 210 -0.60 -20.67 5.19
C ASN A 210 -0.64 -19.28 5.82
N ILE A 211 0.07 -18.32 5.23
CA ILE A 211 0.07 -16.92 5.66
C ILE A 211 -0.67 -16.00 4.68
N LEU A 212 -1.22 -16.55 3.60
CA LEU A 212 -2.03 -15.79 2.64
C LEU A 212 -3.39 -15.52 3.26
N ASN A 213 -3.71 -14.24 3.43
CA ASN A 213 -5.05 -13.80 3.82
C ASN A 213 -5.91 -13.52 2.57
N THR A 214 -5.38 -12.73 1.63
CA THR A 214 -6.02 -12.45 0.34
C THR A 214 -5.03 -12.60 -0.81
N ALA A 215 -5.54 -12.98 -1.97
CA ALA A 215 -4.82 -13.00 -3.23
C ALA A 215 -5.84 -12.81 -4.35
N VAL A 216 -6.10 -11.56 -4.71
CA VAL A 216 -7.23 -11.16 -5.57
C VAL A 216 -6.77 -10.26 -6.71
N VAL A 217 -7.32 -10.50 -7.89
CA VAL A 217 -7.23 -9.61 -9.05
C VAL A 217 -8.57 -8.89 -9.20
N THR A 218 -8.50 -7.58 -9.39
CA THR A 218 -9.64 -6.69 -9.55
C THR A 218 -9.54 -6.00 -10.90
N VAL A 219 -10.55 -6.15 -11.75
CA VAL A 219 -10.61 -5.58 -13.09
C VAL A 219 -11.89 -4.74 -13.21
N PRO A 220 -11.78 -3.40 -13.18
CA PRO A 220 -12.90 -2.53 -13.51
C PRO A 220 -13.32 -2.75 -14.96
N VAL A 221 -14.58 -3.12 -15.19
CA VAL A 221 -15.14 -3.35 -16.53
C VAL A 221 -15.84 -2.09 -17.04
N THR A 222 -16.55 -1.41 -16.14
CA THR A 222 -17.13 -0.08 -16.36
C THR A 222 -16.93 0.77 -15.10
N ALA A 223 -17.36 2.04 -15.11
CA ALA A 223 -17.33 2.89 -13.92
C ALA A 223 -18.18 2.34 -12.75
N THR A 224 -19.17 1.48 -13.04
CA THR A 224 -20.11 0.92 -12.04
C THR A 224 -19.90 -0.57 -11.77
N GLN A 225 -19.12 -1.25 -12.61
CA GLN A 225 -18.98 -2.71 -12.59
C GLN A 225 -17.52 -3.11 -12.49
N THR A 226 -17.22 -4.02 -11.56
CA THR A 226 -15.88 -4.53 -11.34
C THR A 226 -15.92 -6.04 -11.22
N PHE A 227 -15.12 -6.70 -12.04
CA PHE A 227 -14.86 -8.13 -11.95
C PHE A 227 -13.76 -8.39 -10.93
N VAL A 228 -13.92 -9.41 -10.09
CA VAL A 228 -12.91 -9.83 -9.13
C VAL A 228 -12.66 -11.33 -9.23
N ALA A 229 -11.43 -11.78 -9.00
CA ALA A 229 -11.09 -13.20 -9.02
C ALA A 229 -9.94 -13.52 -8.07
N GLY A 230 -10.00 -14.67 -7.40
CA GLY A 230 -8.96 -15.16 -6.50
C GLY A 230 -9.46 -15.50 -5.10
N LEU A 231 -8.54 -15.49 -4.14
CA LEU A 231 -8.82 -15.66 -2.71
C LEU A 231 -9.22 -14.31 -2.11
N MET A 232 -10.43 -14.23 -1.61
CA MET A 232 -10.99 -13.02 -1.00
C MET A 232 -11.68 -13.32 0.33
N PRO A 233 -11.72 -12.35 1.27
CA PRO A 233 -12.44 -12.51 2.52
C PRO A 233 -13.93 -12.68 2.29
N SER A 234 -14.61 -13.18 3.32
CA SER A 234 -16.07 -13.28 3.32
C SER A 234 -16.75 -11.96 2.97
N PHE A 235 -17.91 -12.05 2.34
CA PHE A 235 -18.82 -10.92 2.21
C PHE A 235 -19.71 -10.79 3.46
N GLY A 236 -19.71 -11.80 4.32
CA GLY A 236 -20.43 -11.82 5.59
C GLY A 236 -19.93 -10.77 6.56
N GLY A 237 -20.86 -10.03 7.17
CA GLY A 237 -20.56 -9.09 8.25
C GLY A 237 -19.83 -7.80 7.85
N TYR A 238 -19.65 -6.94 8.86
CA TYR A 238 -18.86 -5.70 8.78
C TYR A 238 -17.67 -5.71 9.74
N GLU A 239 -17.52 -6.81 10.46
CA GLU A 239 -16.37 -7.01 11.33
C GLU A 239 -15.18 -7.43 10.47
N VAL A 240 -14.03 -6.83 10.75
CA VAL A 240 -12.80 -6.97 9.97
C VAL A 240 -11.79 -7.75 10.77
N GLN A 241 -10.99 -8.55 10.07
CA GLN A 241 -9.98 -9.40 10.70
C GLN A 241 -8.80 -8.61 11.26
N GLN A 242 -8.47 -7.47 10.63
CA GLN A 242 -7.30 -6.67 11.00
C GLN A 242 -7.43 -6.13 12.42
N SER A 243 -6.41 -6.42 13.24
CA SER A 243 -6.35 -6.05 14.66
C SER A 243 -6.44 -4.54 14.90
N ASN A 244 -5.90 -3.73 13.99
CA ASN A 244 -5.92 -2.28 14.09
C ASN A 244 -7.29 -1.63 13.79
N GLN A 245 -8.23 -2.39 13.22
CA GLN A 245 -9.58 -1.92 12.90
C GLN A 245 -10.66 -2.52 13.82
N MET A 246 -10.28 -3.48 14.66
CA MET A 246 -11.13 -4.08 15.67
C MET A 246 -11.49 -3.07 16.77
N LEU A 247 -12.80 -2.88 17.00
CA LEU A 247 -13.30 -2.02 18.09
C LEU A 247 -13.41 -2.78 19.43
N THR A 248 -13.59 -4.09 19.36
CA THR A 248 -13.73 -4.99 20.51
C THR A 248 -12.44 -5.76 20.75
N LEU A 249 -12.28 -6.34 21.95
CA LEU A 249 -11.13 -7.20 22.25
C LEU A 249 -11.13 -8.49 21.41
N THR A 250 -12.31 -8.99 21.04
CA THR A 250 -12.49 -10.24 20.26
C THR A 250 -13.58 -10.05 19.23
N HIS A 251 -13.59 -10.95 18.25
CA HIS A 251 -14.70 -11.04 17.32
C HIS A 251 -16.02 -11.39 18.01
N ASN A 252 -17.12 -11.03 17.36
CA ASN A 252 -18.44 -11.48 17.79
C ASN A 252 -18.64 -12.97 17.45
N LEU A 253 -19.53 -13.66 18.17
CA LEU A 253 -19.75 -15.10 17.97
C LEU A 253 -20.30 -15.44 16.58
N LEU A 254 -21.02 -14.51 15.92
CA LEU A 254 -21.52 -14.75 14.59
C LEU A 254 -20.37 -14.79 13.58
N TYR A 255 -19.41 -13.85 13.69
CA TYR A 255 -18.19 -13.83 12.88
C TYR A 255 -17.42 -15.16 12.95
N ASP A 256 -17.30 -15.74 14.13
CA ASP A 256 -16.57 -16.98 14.33
C ASP A 256 -17.35 -18.25 13.93
N PHE A 257 -18.69 -18.23 13.82
CA PHE A 257 -19.49 -19.45 13.67
C PHE A 257 -20.49 -19.49 12.51
N SER A 258 -20.78 -18.39 11.82
CA SER A 258 -21.85 -18.37 10.80
C SER A 258 -21.38 -18.45 9.37
N ASP A 259 -20.37 -17.65 9.01
CA ASP A 259 -19.97 -17.46 7.62
C ASP A 259 -18.59 -18.08 7.36
N PRO A 260 -18.35 -18.61 6.15
CA PRO A 260 -17.00 -18.94 5.72
C PRO A 260 -16.13 -17.69 5.80
N GLY A 261 -14.92 -17.79 6.38
CA GLY A 261 -14.00 -16.66 6.52
C GLY A 261 -13.40 -16.18 5.20
N SER A 262 -13.35 -17.04 4.18
CA SER A 262 -12.91 -16.68 2.83
C SER A 262 -13.59 -17.50 1.72
N TYR A 263 -13.44 -17.00 0.49
CA TYR A 263 -13.83 -17.66 -0.75
C TYR A 263 -12.67 -17.66 -1.75
N VAL A 264 -12.58 -18.71 -2.56
CA VAL A 264 -11.74 -18.74 -3.75
C VAL A 264 -12.63 -18.91 -4.97
N GLY A 265 -12.59 -17.96 -5.90
CA GLY A 265 -13.46 -18.00 -7.08
C GLY A 265 -13.48 -16.70 -7.85
N VAL A 266 -14.64 -16.39 -8.43
CA VAL A 266 -14.87 -15.20 -9.25
C VAL A 266 -16.12 -14.45 -8.78
N GLY A 267 -16.07 -13.13 -8.86
CA GLY A 267 -17.13 -12.26 -8.38
C GLY A 267 -17.37 -11.05 -9.26
N TRP A 268 -18.49 -10.41 -8.99
CA TRP A 268 -18.95 -9.21 -9.68
C TRP A 268 -19.45 -8.20 -8.66
N ASN A 269 -18.81 -7.03 -8.65
CA ASN A 269 -19.23 -5.89 -7.85
C ASN A 269 -19.96 -4.90 -8.76
N TYR A 270 -21.14 -4.45 -8.34
CA TYR A 270 -21.97 -3.53 -9.09
C TYR A 270 -22.49 -2.42 -8.17
N SER A 271 -22.13 -1.18 -8.49
CA SER A 271 -22.65 0.01 -7.81
C SER A 271 -23.27 0.92 -8.87
N PRO A 272 -24.61 0.93 -9.02
CA PRO A 272 -25.26 1.73 -10.05
C PRO A 272 -24.96 3.22 -9.90
N ASP A 273 -24.85 3.91 -11.04
CA ASP A 273 -24.68 5.36 -11.05
C ASP A 273 -25.86 6.05 -10.35
N SER A 274 -25.55 7.07 -9.55
CA SER A 274 -26.55 7.84 -8.78
C SER A 274 -27.38 7.00 -7.80
N SER A 275 -26.88 5.82 -7.40
CA SER A 275 -27.49 4.98 -6.37
C SER A 275 -26.65 4.95 -5.10
N GLN A 276 -27.31 4.75 -3.97
CA GLN A 276 -26.69 4.48 -2.67
C GLN A 276 -26.54 2.98 -2.41
N TRP A 277 -26.81 2.13 -3.40
CA TRP A 277 -26.67 0.68 -3.26
C TRP A 277 -25.39 0.18 -3.91
N ALA A 278 -24.69 -0.70 -3.21
CA ALA A 278 -23.60 -1.49 -3.73
C ALA A 278 -23.96 -2.98 -3.62
N PHE A 279 -23.77 -3.72 -4.70
CA PHE A 279 -24.02 -5.15 -4.76
C PHE A 279 -22.72 -5.89 -5.03
N LYS A 280 -22.53 -7.02 -4.36
CA LYS A 280 -21.40 -7.92 -4.59
C LYS A 280 -21.92 -9.33 -4.76
N PHE A 281 -21.42 -10.03 -5.76
CA PHE A 281 -21.77 -11.41 -6.05
C PHE A 281 -20.48 -12.22 -6.16
N MET A 282 -20.47 -13.44 -5.66
CA MET A 282 -19.31 -14.34 -5.71
C MET A 282 -19.79 -15.76 -6.02
N LEU A 283 -19.15 -16.39 -7.00
CA LEU A 283 -19.29 -17.80 -7.31
C LEU A 283 -17.93 -18.46 -7.12
N GLY A 284 -17.85 -19.41 -6.21
CA GLY A 284 -16.58 -20.05 -5.87
C GLY A 284 -16.70 -21.09 -4.79
N ASN A 285 -15.57 -21.44 -4.21
CA ASN A 285 -15.49 -22.41 -3.14
C ASN A 285 -15.25 -21.67 -1.83
N GLU A 286 -16.01 -22.03 -0.81
CA GLU A 286 -15.81 -21.57 0.56
C GLU A 286 -14.48 -22.11 1.11
N GLN A 287 -13.96 -21.44 2.12
CA GLN A 287 -12.98 -21.97 3.05
C GLN A 287 -13.32 -23.42 3.44
N TYR A 288 -12.30 -24.27 3.58
CA TYR A 288 -12.41 -25.74 3.75
C TYR A 288 -12.97 -26.53 2.57
N ARG A 289 -13.41 -25.89 1.48
CA ARG A 289 -13.99 -26.57 0.30
C ARG A 289 -13.24 -26.26 -1.00
N THR A 290 -12.04 -25.69 -0.89
CA THR A 290 -11.20 -25.20 -2.01
C THR A 290 -10.46 -26.31 -2.77
N TYR A 291 -10.50 -27.57 -2.31
CA TYR A 291 -9.90 -28.69 -3.04
C TYR A 291 -10.63 -28.91 -4.38
N GLY A 292 -9.90 -28.76 -5.49
CA GLY A 292 -10.44 -28.90 -6.85
C GLY A 292 -10.90 -30.33 -7.16
N SER A 293 -10.27 -31.32 -6.55
CA SER A 293 -10.65 -32.73 -6.66
C SER A 293 -9.89 -33.56 -5.63
N VAL A 294 -10.50 -34.68 -5.23
CA VAL A 294 -9.87 -35.79 -4.47
C VAL A 294 -9.86 -35.62 -2.94
N THR A 295 -11.04 -35.62 -2.34
CA THR A 295 -11.18 -36.31 -1.04
C THR A 295 -11.26 -37.81 -1.31
N GLN A 296 -10.38 -38.62 -0.73
CA GLN A 296 -10.57 -40.07 -0.70
C GLN A 296 -11.82 -40.36 0.14
N THR A 297 -12.94 -40.67 -0.50
CA THR A 297 -14.21 -40.97 0.19
C THR A 297 -14.32 -42.43 0.62
N GLY A 298 -13.36 -43.26 0.20
CA GLY A 298 -13.23 -44.64 0.60
C GLY A 298 -12.17 -45.37 -0.20
N THR A 299 -12.20 -46.68 -0.12
CA THR A 299 -11.31 -47.58 -0.86
C THR A 299 -12.18 -48.62 -1.55
N ASN A 300 -11.93 -48.90 -2.84
CA ASN A 300 -12.68 -49.92 -3.55
C ASN A 300 -12.31 -51.33 -3.02
N ALA A 301 -13.01 -52.37 -3.48
CA ALA A 301 -12.76 -53.75 -3.07
C ALA A 301 -11.35 -54.28 -3.47
N LEU A 302 -10.61 -53.55 -4.31
CA LEU A 302 -9.26 -53.86 -4.77
C LEU A 302 -8.18 -53.08 -4.02
N GLY A 303 -8.57 -52.17 -3.09
CA GLY A 303 -7.63 -51.34 -2.34
C GLY A 303 -7.27 -50.00 -3.00
N ASP A 304 -7.90 -49.63 -4.12
CA ASP A 304 -7.66 -48.34 -4.76
C ASP A 304 -8.49 -47.22 -4.08
N PRO A 305 -7.94 -46.01 -3.92
CA PRO A 305 -8.67 -44.87 -3.36
C PRO A 305 -9.83 -44.45 -4.28
N ILE A 306 -11.04 -44.34 -3.71
CA ILE A 306 -12.20 -43.75 -4.39
C ILE A 306 -12.11 -42.25 -4.20
N THR A 307 -12.00 -41.52 -5.30
CA THR A 307 -11.83 -40.06 -5.28
C THR A 307 -13.06 -39.38 -5.86
N THR A 308 -13.57 -38.36 -5.17
CA THR A 308 -14.67 -37.53 -5.68
C THR A 308 -14.29 -36.06 -5.62
N SER A 309 -14.60 -35.32 -6.69
CA SER A 309 -14.43 -33.87 -6.72
C SER A 309 -15.62 -33.16 -6.07
N ASN A 310 -15.37 -31.99 -5.46
CA ASN A 310 -16.42 -31.10 -5.01
C ASN A 310 -17.14 -30.50 -6.23
N LYS A 311 -18.39 -30.92 -6.46
CA LYS A 311 -19.20 -30.50 -7.62
C LYS A 311 -20.16 -29.36 -7.31
N ILE A 312 -20.14 -28.83 -6.09
CA ILE A 312 -21.13 -27.84 -5.63
C ILE A 312 -20.40 -26.52 -5.37
N PRO A 313 -20.38 -25.60 -6.34
CA PRO A 313 -19.89 -24.26 -6.08
C PRO A 313 -20.86 -23.54 -5.14
N THR A 314 -20.33 -22.60 -4.37
CA THR A 314 -21.09 -21.71 -3.50
C THR A 314 -21.34 -20.39 -4.20
N LEU A 315 -22.58 -19.91 -4.09
CA LEU A 315 -22.99 -18.57 -4.50
C LEU A 315 -23.20 -17.71 -3.25
N THR A 316 -22.49 -16.60 -3.16
CA THR A 316 -22.65 -15.59 -2.11
C THR A 316 -23.03 -14.26 -2.72
N ALA A 317 -23.95 -13.53 -2.08
CA ALA A 317 -24.33 -12.20 -2.50
C ALA A 317 -24.45 -11.26 -1.28
N ARG A 318 -24.11 -9.99 -1.48
CA ARG A 318 -24.22 -8.93 -0.48
C ARG A 318 -24.78 -7.68 -1.12
N ALA A 319 -25.67 -7.01 -0.41
CA ALA A 319 -26.20 -5.71 -0.77
C ALA A 319 -25.97 -4.73 0.39
N ASP A 320 -25.27 -3.65 0.10
CA ASP A 320 -24.96 -2.59 1.06
C ASP A 320 -25.69 -1.31 0.64
N TYR A 321 -26.37 -0.67 1.58
CA TYR A 321 -26.88 0.69 1.41
C TYR A 321 -25.90 1.69 2.03
N THR A 322 -25.20 2.43 1.19
CA THR A 322 -24.20 3.42 1.57
C THR A 322 -24.88 4.76 1.85
N TRP A 323 -25.08 5.06 3.14
CA TRP A 323 -25.51 6.39 3.52
C TRP A 323 -24.30 7.33 3.43
N SER A 324 -24.25 8.13 2.36
CA SER A 324 -23.30 9.24 2.27
C SER A 324 -23.75 10.35 3.23
N SER A 325 -23.08 10.48 4.37
CA SER A 325 -23.01 11.76 5.07
C SER A 325 -21.79 12.50 4.51
N ALA A 326 -22.03 13.34 3.50
CA ALA A 326 -21.08 14.38 3.13
C ALA A 326 -20.85 15.34 4.31
#